data_AF-A0A3E1NTK8-F1
#
_entry.id   AF-A0A3E1NTK8-F1
#
_cell.length_a   1.000
_cell.length_b   1.000
_cell.length_c   1.000
_cell.angle_alpha   90.00
_cell.angle_beta   90.00
_cell.angle_gamma   90.00
#
_symmetry.space_group_name_H-M   'P 1'
#
loop_
_entity.id
_entity.type
_entity.pdbx_description
1 polymer ?
#
loop_
_entity_poly.entity_id
_entity_poly.type
_entity_poly.pdbx_seq_one_letter_code
_entity_poly.pdbx_strand_id
1 'polypeptide(L)'
;MNKAILTVEEQALVTNPDWIYLKNNILQKVMSLLGDLHTALGAALPLQEISFPGDGSGKLSKGERYKDLPYIMLDYPRYFNRDDIFAFRTMFWWGHYFIATLHLGGELKQRYSQTIIAGWEALAAAQFQIYVREDDPWHHDFENGNFRLISALPASEFEMLIHRLPFIKIAKPWPLEDWEGLIPGVVEDYTRLLQLLCGF
;
A
#
# COMPACT_ATOMS: atom_id res chain seq x y z
N MET A 1 22.28 11.84 -33.01
CA MET A 1 23.60 11.81 -32.33
C MET A 1 23.66 10.53 -31.51
N ASN A 2 24.77 9.79 -31.62
CA ASN A 2 24.94 8.38 -31.20
C ASN A 2 24.36 8.07 -29.82
N LYS A 3 23.28 7.28 -29.80
CA LYS A 3 22.50 6.93 -28.61
C LYS A 3 22.67 5.46 -28.19
N ALA A 4 23.76 4.82 -28.62
CA ALA A 4 23.98 3.37 -28.52
C ALA A 4 25.33 2.99 -27.85
N ILE A 5 25.99 3.93 -27.17
CA ILE A 5 27.22 3.65 -26.41
C ILE A 5 26.82 3.66 -24.94
N LEU A 6 27.15 2.57 -24.23
CA LEU A 6 26.91 2.44 -22.79
C LEU A 6 27.80 3.41 -22.02
N THR A 7 27.28 3.97 -20.92
CA THR A 7 28.13 4.66 -19.94
C THR A 7 29.05 3.67 -19.23
N VAL A 8 30.02 4.18 -18.47
CA VAL A 8 30.93 3.32 -17.68
C VAL A 8 30.14 2.48 -16.68
N GLU A 9 29.13 3.05 -16.05
CA GLU A 9 28.24 2.39 -15.10
C GLU A 9 27.37 1.33 -15.78
N GLU A 10 26.77 1.66 -16.93
CA GLU A 10 25.98 0.71 -17.73
C GLU A 10 26.83 -0.46 -18.25
N GLN A 11 28.06 -0.18 -18.68
CA GLN A 11 29.02 -1.19 -19.11
C GLN A 11 29.38 -2.13 -17.95
N ALA A 12 29.63 -1.58 -16.75
CA ALA A 12 29.93 -2.38 -15.57
C ALA A 12 28.75 -3.28 -15.16
N LEU A 13 27.52 -2.77 -15.28
CA LEU A 13 26.30 -3.54 -14.99
C LEU A 13 26.07 -4.65 -16.03
N VAL A 14 26.18 -4.36 -17.33
CA VAL A 14 25.86 -5.37 -18.37
C VAL A 14 26.89 -6.51 -18.44
N THR A 15 28.14 -6.26 -18.03
CA THR A 15 29.19 -7.29 -18.03
C THR A 15 29.24 -8.15 -16.78
N ASN A 16 28.49 -7.80 -15.73
CA ASN A 16 28.47 -8.54 -14.48
C ASN A 16 27.07 -9.12 -14.18
N PRO A 17 26.85 -10.44 -14.39
CA PRO A 17 25.55 -11.07 -14.14
C PRO A 17 25.16 -11.11 -12.65
N ASP A 18 26.10 -10.95 -11.73
CA ASP A 18 25.84 -11.06 -10.28
C ASP A 18 24.80 -10.03 -9.82
N TRP A 19 24.74 -8.86 -10.45
CA TRP A 19 23.70 -7.86 -10.20
C TRP A 19 22.29 -8.41 -10.44
N ILE A 20 22.11 -9.19 -11.50
CA ILE A 20 20.82 -9.81 -11.83
C ILE A 20 20.51 -10.93 -10.84
N TYR A 21 21.50 -11.73 -10.43
CA TYR A 21 21.30 -12.78 -9.43
C TYR A 21 20.96 -12.21 -8.05
N LEU A 22 21.64 -11.15 -7.62
CA LEU A 22 21.32 -10.43 -6.39
C LEU A 22 19.91 -9.85 -6.43
N LYS A 23 19.53 -9.19 -7.53
CA LYS A 23 18.16 -8.70 -7.74
C LYS A 23 17.14 -9.83 -7.58
N ASN A 24 17.33 -10.94 -8.29
CA ASN A 24 16.42 -12.08 -8.24
C ASN A 24 16.31 -12.64 -6.82
N ASN A 25 17.42 -12.77 -6.10
CA ASN A 25 17.45 -13.25 -4.72
C ASN A 25 16.68 -12.32 -3.77
N ILE A 26 16.82 -11.00 -3.93
CA ILE A 26 16.05 -10.01 -3.16
C ILE A 26 14.56 -10.15 -3.44
N LEU A 27 14.16 -10.27 -4.71
CA LEU A 27 12.76 -10.44 -5.08
C LEU A 27 12.15 -11.74 -4.52
N GLN A 28 12.91 -12.84 -4.46
CA GLN A 28 12.46 -14.06 -3.79
C GLN A 28 12.25 -13.86 -2.28
N LYS A 29 13.15 -13.14 -1.61
CA LYS A 29 12.99 -12.80 -0.19
C LYS A 29 11.76 -11.92 0.06
N VAL A 30 11.51 -10.93 -0.79
CA VAL A 30 10.29 -10.10 -0.72
C VAL A 30 9.03 -10.96 -0.91
N MET A 31 9.03 -11.88 -1.88
CA MET A 31 7.90 -12.79 -2.09
C MET A 31 7.62 -13.64 -0.84
N SER A 32 8.67 -14.18 -0.20
CA SER A 32 8.54 -14.93 1.05
C SER A 32 7.99 -14.05 2.17
N LEU A 33 8.57 -12.86 2.37
CA LEU A 33 8.17 -11.91 3.40
C LEU A 33 6.69 -11.52 3.28
N LEU A 34 6.22 -11.25 2.06
CA LEU A 34 4.80 -10.92 1.83
C LEU A 34 3.89 -12.16 1.94
N GLY A 35 4.42 -13.36 1.72
CA GLY A 35 3.73 -14.60 2.06
C GLY A 35 3.55 -14.76 3.57
N ASP A 36 4.60 -14.51 4.35
CA ASP A 36 4.55 -14.55 5.82
C ASP A 36 3.63 -13.46 6.37
N LEU A 37 3.67 -12.26 5.79
CA LEU A 37 2.72 -11.18 6.11
C LEU A 37 1.27 -11.60 5.85
N HIS A 38 0.98 -12.27 4.74
CA HIS A 38 -0.36 -12.78 4.46
C HIS A 38 -0.82 -13.77 5.53
N THR A 39 0.04 -14.69 5.97
CA THR A 39 -0.27 -15.60 7.07
C THR A 39 -0.50 -14.85 8.39
N ALA A 40 0.34 -13.87 8.72
CA ALA A 40 0.19 -13.07 9.94
C ALA A 40 -1.11 -12.26 9.96
N LEU A 41 -1.47 -11.64 8.83
CA LEU A 41 -2.74 -10.92 8.68
C LEU A 41 -3.94 -11.86 8.79
N GLY A 42 -3.85 -13.07 8.22
CA GLY A 42 -4.93 -14.06 8.32
C GLY A 42 -5.18 -14.55 9.75
N ALA A 43 -4.16 -14.51 10.61
CA ALA A 43 -4.31 -14.81 12.04
C ALA A 43 -4.81 -13.62 12.86
N ALA A 44 -4.47 -12.39 12.46
CA ALA A 44 -4.77 -11.18 13.23
C ALA A 44 -6.12 -10.55 12.88
N LEU A 45 -6.54 -10.61 11.62
CA LEU A 45 -7.76 -9.94 11.15
C LEU A 45 -8.97 -10.88 11.29
N PRO A 46 -10.01 -10.53 12.08
CA PRO A 46 -11.16 -11.38 12.31
C PRO A 46 -12.18 -11.29 11.16
N LEU A 47 -11.73 -11.55 9.93
CA LEU A 47 -12.53 -11.38 8.71
C LEU A 47 -13.83 -12.19 8.68
N GLN A 48 -13.89 -13.29 9.44
CA GLN A 48 -15.08 -14.14 9.58
C GLN A 48 -16.11 -13.59 10.56
N GLU A 49 -15.68 -12.76 11.52
CA GLU A 49 -16.54 -12.17 12.54
C GLU A 49 -17.14 -10.83 12.10
N ILE A 50 -16.53 -10.21 11.08
CA ILE A 50 -16.98 -8.94 10.50
C ILE A 50 -17.70 -9.15 9.16
N SER A 51 -18.59 -8.22 8.81
CA SER A 51 -19.26 -8.20 7.51
C SER A 51 -18.33 -7.66 6.40
N PHE A 52 -17.29 -8.43 6.07
CA PHE A 52 -16.41 -8.12 4.95
C PHE A 52 -17.15 -8.35 3.61
N PRO A 53 -17.05 -7.43 2.62
CA PRO A 53 -17.84 -7.49 1.37
C PRO A 53 -17.43 -8.60 0.38
N GLY A 54 -16.50 -9.48 0.73
CA GLY A 54 -15.98 -10.54 -0.14
C GLY A 54 -15.64 -11.83 0.60
N ASP A 55 -14.94 -12.73 -0.09
CA ASP A 55 -14.48 -14.01 0.46
C ASP A 55 -13.22 -13.88 1.34
N GLY A 56 -12.68 -12.66 1.49
CA GLY A 56 -11.46 -12.39 2.23
C GLY A 56 -10.22 -13.00 1.58
N SER A 57 -10.24 -13.27 0.27
CA SER A 57 -9.08 -13.86 -0.43
C SER A 57 -7.89 -12.91 -0.53
N GLY A 58 -6.69 -13.50 -0.64
CA GLY A 58 -5.43 -12.79 -0.87
C GLY A 58 -4.94 -12.93 -2.30
N LYS A 59 -4.19 -11.94 -2.79
CA LYS A 59 -3.48 -12.02 -4.07
C LYS A 59 -2.09 -11.42 -3.95
N LEU A 60 -1.09 -12.22 -4.31
CA LEU A 60 0.28 -11.76 -4.49
C LEU A 60 0.54 -11.56 -5.99
N SER A 61 1.07 -10.41 -6.36
CA SER A 61 1.39 -10.04 -7.75
C SER A 61 2.77 -9.41 -7.83
N LYS A 62 3.40 -9.51 -8.99
CA LYS A 62 4.73 -8.94 -9.26
C LYS A 62 4.75 -8.27 -10.62
N GLY A 63 5.56 -7.24 -10.76
CA GLY A 63 5.79 -6.54 -12.03
C GLY A 63 7.16 -5.88 -12.06
N GLU A 64 7.58 -5.48 -13.25
CA GLU A 64 8.92 -4.91 -13.49
C GLU A 64 8.87 -3.41 -13.84
N ARG A 65 7.67 -2.81 -13.89
CA ARG A 65 7.47 -1.47 -14.47
C ARG A 65 6.47 -0.59 -13.70
N TYR A 66 6.63 -0.47 -12.38
CA TYR A 66 6.03 0.65 -11.67
C TYR A 66 7.04 1.80 -11.65
N LYS A 67 6.78 2.86 -12.43
CA LYS A 67 7.76 3.90 -12.77
C LYS A 67 9.12 3.32 -13.21
N ASP A 68 9.04 2.32 -14.09
CA ASP A 68 10.18 1.56 -14.64
C ASP A 68 11.03 0.79 -13.60
N LEU A 69 10.49 0.56 -12.40
CA LEU A 69 11.14 -0.23 -11.35
C LEU A 69 10.33 -1.49 -10.98
N PRO A 70 11.01 -2.55 -10.51
CA PRO A 70 10.37 -3.75 -10.00
C PRO A 70 9.52 -3.49 -8.76
N TYR A 71 8.43 -4.25 -8.64
CA TYR A 71 7.56 -4.23 -7.47
C TYR A 71 6.91 -5.59 -7.23
N ILE A 72 6.56 -5.84 -5.97
CA ILE A 72 5.75 -6.98 -5.54
C ILE A 72 4.65 -6.44 -4.64
N MET A 73 3.45 -6.95 -4.80
CA MET A 73 2.25 -6.40 -4.18
C MET A 73 1.36 -7.51 -3.65
N LEU A 74 1.09 -7.46 -2.35
CA LEU A 74 0.09 -8.25 -1.66
C LEU A 74 -1.18 -7.42 -1.49
N ASP A 75 -2.30 -7.91 -2.02
CA ASP A 75 -3.64 -7.44 -1.68
C ASP A 75 -4.29 -8.46 -0.74
N TYR A 76 -4.43 -8.14 0.54
CA TYR A 76 -5.11 -8.99 1.53
C TYR A 76 -5.58 -8.23 2.79
N PRO A 77 -6.88 -8.33 3.17
CA PRO A 77 -7.95 -8.89 2.36
C PRO A 77 -8.26 -7.99 1.18
N ARG A 78 -8.90 -8.56 0.16
CA ARG A 78 -9.29 -7.80 -1.02
C ARG A 78 -10.69 -8.14 -1.49
N TYR A 79 -11.35 -7.13 -2.04
CA TYR A 79 -12.59 -7.21 -2.77
C TYR A 79 -12.49 -6.22 -3.94
N PHE A 80 -12.56 -6.74 -5.16
CA PHE A 80 -12.54 -5.95 -6.37
C PHE A 80 -13.66 -6.43 -7.26
N ASN A 81 -14.58 -5.53 -7.61
CA ASN A 81 -15.52 -5.74 -8.70
C ASN A 81 -15.36 -4.59 -9.71
N ARG A 82 -16.33 -4.40 -10.62
CA ARG A 82 -16.25 -3.34 -11.64
C ARG A 82 -16.28 -1.93 -11.04
N ASP A 83 -17.01 -1.74 -9.95
CA ASP A 83 -17.40 -0.44 -9.41
C ASP A 83 -16.82 -0.20 -8.01
N ASP A 84 -16.56 -1.27 -7.24
CA ASP A 84 -16.12 -1.23 -5.85
C ASP A 84 -14.70 -1.76 -5.66
N ILE A 85 -13.99 -1.08 -4.76
CA ILE A 85 -12.66 -1.47 -4.31
C ILE A 85 -12.67 -1.50 -2.79
N PHE A 86 -12.19 -2.61 -2.23
CA PHE A 86 -11.65 -2.69 -0.89
C PHE A 86 -10.37 -3.50 -0.96
N ALA A 87 -9.25 -2.92 -0.55
CA ALA A 87 -8.04 -3.69 -0.36
C ALA A 87 -7.20 -3.11 0.76
N PHE A 88 -6.67 -3.99 1.60
CA PHE A 88 -5.40 -3.72 2.24
C PHE A 88 -4.29 -4.18 1.30
N ARG A 89 -3.45 -3.23 0.88
CA ARG A 89 -2.41 -3.41 -0.13
C ARG A 89 -1.04 -3.12 0.46
N THR A 90 -0.20 -4.14 0.55
CA THR A 90 1.21 -3.99 0.88
C THR A 90 2.07 -4.14 -0.36
N MET A 91 2.72 -3.06 -0.79
CA MET A 91 3.56 -3.02 -1.98
C MET A 91 5.02 -2.81 -1.60
N PHE A 92 5.90 -3.71 -2.01
CA PHE A 92 7.34 -3.47 -2.11
C PHE A 92 7.63 -2.72 -3.41
N TRP A 93 8.32 -1.59 -3.33
CA TRP A 93 8.82 -0.86 -4.49
C TRP A 93 10.34 -0.78 -4.46
N TRP A 94 10.98 -1.39 -5.46
CA TRP A 94 12.43 -1.56 -5.51
C TRP A 94 13.17 -0.22 -5.43
N GLY A 95 14.11 -0.11 -4.48
CA GLY A 95 14.93 1.09 -4.30
C GLY A 95 14.22 2.24 -3.58
N HIS A 96 12.97 2.03 -3.14
CA HIS A 96 12.19 3.02 -2.41
C HIS A 96 11.82 2.47 -1.02
N TYR A 97 10.62 1.89 -0.87
CA TYR A 97 10.06 1.49 0.42
C TYR A 97 8.96 0.44 0.22
N PHE A 98 8.51 -0.15 1.31
CA PHE A 98 7.21 -0.80 1.36
C PHE A 98 6.11 0.22 1.60
N ILE A 99 4.90 -0.07 1.14
CA ILE A 99 3.74 0.80 1.28
C ILE A 99 2.58 -0.05 1.76
N ALA A 100 2.04 0.25 2.93
CA ALA A 100 0.81 -0.36 3.43
C ALA A 100 -0.35 0.61 3.19
N THR A 101 -1.41 0.19 2.50
CA THR A 101 -2.50 1.07 2.06
C THR A 101 -3.86 0.42 2.26
N LEU A 102 -4.79 1.13 2.90
CA LEU A 102 -6.23 0.91 2.70
C LEU A 102 -6.66 1.64 1.42
N HIS A 103 -7.29 0.92 0.51
CA HIS A 103 -7.86 1.46 -0.72
C HIS A 103 -9.36 1.17 -0.76
N LEU A 104 -10.18 2.22 -0.83
CA LEU A 104 -11.63 2.15 -0.95
C LEU A 104 -12.12 2.89 -2.19
N GLY A 105 -13.03 2.27 -2.93
CA GLY A 105 -13.70 2.86 -4.10
C GLY A 105 -15.17 2.47 -4.14
N GLY A 106 -15.95 3.15 -4.99
CA GLY A 106 -17.36 2.84 -5.21
C GLY A 106 -18.25 3.04 -3.97
N GLU A 107 -19.20 2.13 -3.78
CA GLU A 107 -20.12 2.11 -2.65
C GLU A 107 -19.40 1.84 -1.32
N LEU A 108 -18.28 1.10 -1.35
CA LEU A 108 -17.49 0.85 -0.14
C LEU A 108 -16.81 2.13 0.37
N LYS A 109 -16.38 3.01 -0.53
CA LYS A 109 -15.93 4.35 -0.16
C LYS A 109 -17.04 5.13 0.55
N GLN A 110 -18.25 5.14 -0.01
CA GLN A 110 -19.40 5.84 0.59
C GLN A 110 -19.76 5.27 1.97
N ARG A 111 -19.86 3.93 2.07
CA ARG A 111 -20.17 3.18 3.29
C ARG A 111 -19.25 3.54 4.45
N TYR A 112 -17.95 3.68 4.19
CA TYR A 112 -16.95 3.89 5.23
C TYR A 112 -16.52 5.36 5.42
N SER A 113 -16.99 6.28 4.57
CA SER A 113 -16.57 7.69 4.63
C SER A 113 -16.83 8.32 5.99
N GLN A 114 -18.04 8.16 6.55
CA GLN A 114 -18.39 8.77 7.84
C GLN A 114 -17.51 8.24 8.98
N THR A 115 -17.23 6.94 8.98
CA THR A 115 -16.40 6.30 9.99
C THR A 115 -14.94 6.76 9.89
N ILE A 116 -14.42 6.90 8.67
CA ILE A 116 -13.08 7.45 8.42
C ILE A 116 -12.98 8.90 8.89
N ILE A 117 -13.98 9.73 8.59
CA ILE A 117 -14.06 11.13 9.02
C ILE A 117 -14.05 11.22 10.55
N ALA A 118 -14.92 10.45 11.21
CA ALA A 118 -14.99 10.39 12.67
C ALA A 118 -13.68 9.89 13.31
N GLY A 119 -12.93 9.04 12.62
CA GLY A 119 -11.65 8.50 13.07
C GLY A 119 -10.43 9.40 12.82
N TRP A 120 -10.62 10.66 12.40
CA TRP A 120 -9.52 11.58 12.07
C TRP A 120 -8.43 11.64 13.15
N GLU A 121 -8.80 11.79 14.44
CA GLU A 121 -7.82 11.87 15.54
C GLU A 121 -6.98 10.59 15.67
N ALA A 122 -7.63 9.43 15.58
CA ALA A 122 -6.96 8.13 15.67
C ALA A 122 -6.00 7.92 14.49
N LEU A 123 -6.42 8.30 13.28
CA LEU A 123 -5.60 8.22 12.08
C LEU A 123 -4.41 9.18 12.14
N ALA A 124 -4.63 10.41 12.61
CA ALA A 124 -3.60 11.42 12.79
C ALA A 124 -2.55 10.99 13.84
N ALA A 125 -2.99 10.52 15.00
CA ALA A 125 -2.12 10.04 16.07
C ALA A 125 -1.26 8.86 15.60
N ALA A 126 -1.84 7.95 14.83
CA ALA A 126 -1.14 6.82 14.25
C ALA A 126 -0.21 7.18 13.09
N GLN A 127 -0.06 8.45 12.68
CA GLN A 127 0.82 8.88 11.58
C GLN A 127 0.43 8.33 10.19
N PHE A 128 -0.86 8.09 9.96
CA PHE A 128 -1.32 7.76 8.62
C PHE A 128 -1.27 8.98 7.68
N GLN A 129 -1.14 8.71 6.40
CA GLN A 129 -1.23 9.69 5.33
C GLN A 129 -2.42 9.42 4.43
N ILE A 130 -3.01 10.46 3.86
CA ILE A 130 -4.09 10.36 2.89
C ILE A 130 -3.62 10.78 1.50
N TYR A 131 -4.05 10.06 0.48
CA TYR A 131 -3.84 10.44 -0.92
C TYR A 131 -4.72 11.65 -1.28
N VAL A 132 -4.16 12.65 -1.96
CA VAL A 132 -4.86 13.94 -2.15
C VAL A 132 -5.16 14.30 -3.62
N ARG A 133 -4.74 13.46 -4.56
CA ARG A 133 -4.96 13.68 -6.00
C ARG A 133 -6.28 13.04 -6.47
N GLU A 134 -6.95 13.70 -7.41
CA GLU A 134 -8.14 13.19 -8.13
C GLU A 134 -7.73 12.55 -9.47
N ASP A 135 -6.68 11.75 -9.48
CA ASP A 135 -6.08 11.18 -10.69
C ASP A 135 -6.24 9.65 -10.70
N ASP A 136 -5.19 8.93 -11.10
CA ASP A 136 -5.17 7.49 -11.21
C ASP A 136 -5.16 6.80 -9.82
N PRO A 137 -6.18 5.98 -9.47
CA PRO A 137 -6.19 5.21 -8.22
C PRO A 137 -5.01 4.23 -8.08
N TRP A 138 -4.30 3.93 -9.18
CA TRP A 138 -3.15 3.04 -9.23
C TRP A 138 -1.80 3.71 -8.98
N HIS A 139 -1.76 5.02 -8.69
CA HIS A 139 -0.55 5.69 -8.19
C HIS A 139 -0.31 5.39 -6.70
N HIS A 140 0.76 4.68 -6.38
CA HIS A 140 1.06 4.20 -5.02
C HIS A 140 2.08 5.03 -4.24
N ASP A 141 2.93 5.80 -4.94
CA ASP A 141 4.06 6.47 -4.31
C ASP A 141 3.70 7.75 -3.55
N PHE A 142 4.52 8.06 -2.55
CA PHE A 142 4.47 9.27 -1.73
C PHE A 142 5.21 10.46 -2.37
N GLU A 143 5.68 10.32 -3.62
CA GLU A 143 6.43 11.38 -4.29
C GLU A 143 5.50 12.49 -4.77
N ASN A 144 6.08 13.64 -5.12
CA ASN A 144 5.35 14.76 -5.73
C ASN A 144 4.15 15.27 -4.92
N GLY A 145 4.15 15.05 -3.60
CA GLY A 145 3.06 15.46 -2.71
C GLY A 145 1.75 14.70 -2.93
N ASN A 146 1.82 13.47 -3.45
CA ASN A 146 0.66 12.61 -3.68
C ASN A 146 -0.07 12.24 -2.38
N PHE A 147 0.68 12.08 -1.30
CA PHE A 147 0.17 11.83 0.04
C PHE A 147 0.50 12.99 0.99
N ARG A 148 -0.38 13.21 1.97
CA ARG A 148 -0.16 14.16 3.07
C ARG A 148 -0.46 13.48 4.40
N LEU A 149 0.37 13.75 5.41
CA LEU A 149 0.09 13.34 6.79
C LEU A 149 -1.28 13.86 7.23
N ILE A 150 -2.11 12.96 7.78
CA ILE A 150 -3.45 13.31 8.24
C ILE A 150 -3.36 14.31 9.42
N SER A 151 -2.34 14.20 10.26
CA SER A 151 -2.05 15.15 11.35
C SER A 151 -1.70 16.56 10.87
N ALA A 152 -1.32 16.73 9.60
CA ALA A 152 -1.03 18.04 9.00
C ALA A 152 -2.27 18.66 8.31
N LEU A 153 -3.42 18.00 8.37
CA LEU A 153 -4.69 18.47 7.81
C LEU A 153 -5.64 18.84 8.95
N PRO A 154 -6.26 20.04 8.95
CA PRO A 154 -7.42 20.29 9.78
C PRO A 154 -8.51 19.24 9.53
N ALA A 155 -9.26 18.85 10.57
CA ALA A 155 -10.33 17.86 10.46
C ALA A 155 -11.35 18.20 9.35
N SER A 156 -11.69 19.48 9.20
CA SER A 156 -12.58 19.95 8.13
C SER A 156 -11.98 19.82 6.72
N GLU A 157 -10.66 20.00 6.56
CA GLU A 157 -9.98 19.76 5.27
C GLU A 157 -9.95 18.26 4.95
N PHE A 158 -9.69 17.43 5.95
CA PHE A 158 -9.74 15.97 5.80
C PHE A 158 -11.12 15.48 5.38
N GLU A 159 -12.19 15.98 6.03
CA GLU A 159 -13.57 15.68 5.68
C GLU A 159 -13.91 16.09 4.24
N MET A 160 -13.56 17.31 3.85
CA MET A 160 -13.74 17.78 2.46
C MET A 160 -13.01 16.88 1.45
N LEU A 161 -11.79 16.43 1.77
CA LEU A 161 -11.04 15.52 0.91
C LEU A 161 -11.75 14.16 0.76
N ILE A 162 -12.22 13.57 1.85
CA ILE A 162 -12.94 12.29 1.83
C ILE A 162 -14.19 12.39 0.96
N HIS A 163 -14.95 13.48 1.05
CA HIS A 163 -16.13 13.67 0.20
C HIS A 163 -15.77 13.86 -1.27
N ARG A 164 -14.80 14.72 -1.55
CA ARG A 164 -14.43 15.13 -2.91
C ARG A 164 -13.77 14.01 -3.72
N LEU A 165 -12.86 13.24 -3.11
CA LEU A 165 -12.07 12.25 -3.84
C LEU A 165 -12.94 11.09 -4.36
N PRO A 166 -12.70 10.58 -5.57
CA PRO A 166 -13.48 9.45 -6.12
C PRO A 166 -13.18 8.12 -5.41
N PHE A 167 -12.04 8.03 -4.71
CA PHE A 167 -11.59 6.89 -3.91
C PHE A 167 -10.87 7.41 -2.66
N ILE A 168 -10.72 6.57 -1.64
CA ILE A 168 -9.94 6.88 -0.44
C ILE A 168 -8.73 5.96 -0.41
N LYS A 169 -7.55 6.56 -0.22
CA LYS A 169 -6.32 5.83 0.08
C LYS A 169 -5.69 6.39 1.34
N ILE A 170 -5.59 5.54 2.36
CA ILE A 170 -4.92 5.84 3.63
C ILE A 170 -3.73 4.91 3.73
N ALA A 171 -2.53 5.46 3.86
CA ALA A 171 -1.30 4.69 3.72
C ALA A 171 -0.19 5.10 4.68
N LYS A 172 0.77 4.19 4.85
CA LYS A 172 2.06 4.44 5.49
C LYS A 172 3.21 3.86 4.65
N PRO A 173 4.31 4.61 4.50
CA PRO A 173 5.55 4.07 3.97
C PRO A 173 6.31 3.32 5.07
N TRP A 174 7.02 2.28 4.68
CA TRP A 174 7.83 1.43 5.54
C TRP A 174 9.24 1.33 4.94
N PRO A 175 10.28 1.85 5.61
CA PRO A 175 11.63 1.91 5.05
C PRO A 175 12.21 0.52 4.82
N LEU A 176 13.04 0.34 3.78
CA LEU A 176 13.66 -0.95 3.48
C LEU A 176 14.67 -1.38 4.54
N GLU A 177 15.17 -0.42 5.32
CA GLU A 177 16.08 -0.61 6.44
C GLU A 177 15.38 -1.28 7.64
N ASP A 178 14.06 -1.12 7.78
CA ASP A 178 13.26 -1.76 8.84
C ASP A 178 12.54 -3.01 8.34
N TRP A 179 13.34 -3.97 7.88
CA TRP A 179 12.83 -5.20 7.28
C TRP A 179 12.08 -6.10 8.27
N GLU A 180 12.58 -6.18 9.50
CA GLU A 180 11.99 -7.03 10.56
C GLU A 180 10.75 -6.39 11.19
N GLY A 181 10.69 -5.05 11.25
CA GLY A 181 9.53 -4.32 11.75
C GLY A 181 8.32 -4.33 10.81
N LEU A 182 8.52 -4.64 9.52
CA LEU A 182 7.46 -4.59 8.50
C LEU A 182 6.23 -5.42 8.89
N ILE A 183 6.40 -6.70 9.20
CA ILE A 183 5.25 -7.58 9.49
C ILE A 183 4.47 -7.12 10.73
N PRO A 184 5.07 -7.02 11.93
CA PRO A 184 4.31 -6.61 13.12
C PRO A 184 3.68 -5.22 12.95
N GLY A 185 4.39 -4.30 12.31
CA GLY A 185 3.89 -2.94 12.07
C GLY A 185 2.70 -2.88 11.11
N VAL A 186 2.78 -3.57 9.97
CA VAL A 186 1.67 -3.62 9.00
C VAL A 186 0.46 -4.34 9.59
N VAL A 187 0.68 -5.40 10.38
CA VAL A 187 -0.41 -6.10 11.10
C VAL A 187 -1.10 -5.15 12.08
N GLU A 188 -0.35 -4.37 12.86
CA GLU A 188 -0.92 -3.37 13.76
C GLU A 188 -1.74 -2.34 12.99
N ASP A 189 -1.17 -1.80 11.91
CA ASP A 189 -1.80 -0.76 11.10
C ASP A 189 -3.11 -1.22 10.46
N TYR A 190 -3.12 -2.42 9.86
CA TYR A 190 -4.32 -2.98 9.25
C TYR A 190 -5.36 -3.40 10.27
N THR A 191 -4.94 -3.91 11.43
CA THR A 191 -5.86 -4.17 12.55
C THR A 191 -6.54 -2.87 12.97
N ARG A 192 -5.77 -1.80 13.20
CA ARG A 192 -6.30 -0.49 13.59
C ARG A 192 -7.27 0.09 12.56
N LEU A 193 -6.93 0.00 11.27
CA LEU A 193 -7.81 0.44 10.20
C LEU A 193 -9.09 -0.40 10.15
N LEU A 194 -9.00 -1.72 10.28
CA LEU A 194 -10.18 -2.58 10.25
C LEU A 194 -11.09 -2.37 11.47
N GLN A 195 -10.50 -2.19 12.66
CA GLN A 195 -11.21 -1.82 13.88
C GLN A 195 -11.94 -0.49 13.73
N LEU A 196 -11.27 0.51 13.13
CA LEU A 196 -11.90 1.78 12.82
C LEU A 196 -13.10 1.56 11.90
N LEU A 197 -12.97 0.77 10.83
CA LEU A 197 -14.03 0.56 9.84
C LEU A 197 -15.22 -0.29 10.36
N CYS A 198 -14.96 -1.26 11.24
CA CYS A 198 -15.92 -2.31 11.60
C CYS A 198 -16.25 -2.43 13.10
N GLY A 199 -15.47 -1.81 13.99
CA GLY A 199 -15.80 -1.64 15.42
C GLY A 199 -15.72 -2.89 16.31
N PHE A 200 -14.70 -3.73 16.16
CA PHE A 200 -14.44 -4.89 17.01
C PHE A 200 -13.26 -4.68 17.99
#